data_AF-A0A970GIW8-F1
#
_entry.id   AF-A0A970GIW8-F1
#
_cell.length_a   1.000
_cell.length_b   1.000
_cell.length_c   1.000
_cell.angle_alpha   90.00
_cell.angle_beta   90.00
_cell.angle_gamma   90.00
#
_symmetry.space_group_name_H-M   'P 1'
#
loop_
_entity.id
_entity.type
_entity.pdbx_description
1 polymer ?
#
loop_
_entity_poly.entity_id
_entity_poly.type
_entity_poly.pdbx_seq_one_letter_code
_entity_poly.pdbx_strand_id
1 'polypeptide(L)'
;MASTKEGPLGNYSGRIGNIVAYEMFGKTIMRSRPSGKRRPAQGALKQAQTDFSKVMKVMQSARSAVRVGFNPQAEGRSAFHAAMSVNLVNYRNAASPEDLHWLVISQGERSWAQDVAMTIEGNKAVVTWGDPEPGKRYSVSDQVMLLAMNDTSLDSSVNLQAAQRKEKRAELALPPAKAGENILVFMAFHNPIEASSNKSLDNVSDSRLIG
;
A
#
# COMPACT_ATOMS: atom_id res chain seq x y z
N MET A 1 0.01 -19.78 29.82
CA MET A 1 -1.05 -19.41 30.78
C MET A 1 -1.75 -18.18 30.23
N ALA A 2 -3.05 -18.02 30.46
CA ALA A 2 -3.73 -16.76 30.16
C ALA A 2 -3.86 -15.93 31.42
N SER A 3 -3.80 -14.62 31.29
CA SER A 3 -3.93 -13.66 32.38
C SER A 3 -4.80 -12.47 31.94
N THR A 4 -5.43 -11.84 32.92
CA THR A 4 -6.21 -10.59 32.77
C THR A 4 -5.78 -9.65 33.90
N LYS A 5 -5.68 -8.35 33.59
CA LYS A 5 -5.43 -7.29 34.59
C LYS A 5 -6.70 -6.58 35.02
N GLU A 6 -7.83 -6.86 34.34
CA GLU A 6 -9.08 -6.09 34.41
C GLU A 6 -10.22 -6.90 35.08
N GLY A 7 -9.86 -7.92 35.86
CA GLY A 7 -10.83 -8.80 36.53
C GLY A 7 -11.45 -9.87 35.61
N PRO A 8 -12.47 -10.61 36.09
CA PRO A 8 -13.00 -11.81 35.44
C PRO A 8 -13.85 -11.56 34.18
N LEU A 9 -14.13 -10.30 33.83
CA LEU A 9 -14.78 -9.91 32.57
C LEU A 9 -13.87 -9.05 31.69
N GLY A 10 -12.61 -8.89 32.09
CA GLY A 10 -11.64 -8.02 31.44
C GLY A 10 -10.95 -8.65 30.23
N ASN A 11 -10.07 -7.89 29.59
CA ASN A 11 -9.30 -8.36 28.45
C ASN A 11 -8.32 -9.47 28.85
N TYR A 12 -8.43 -10.62 28.16
CA TYR A 12 -7.57 -11.78 28.39
C TYR A 12 -6.42 -11.82 27.38
N SER A 13 -5.23 -12.12 27.86
CA SER A 13 -4.05 -12.38 27.03
C SER A 13 -3.41 -13.71 27.40
N GLY A 14 -3.01 -14.50 26.41
CA GLY A 14 -2.33 -15.77 26.59
C GLY A 14 -3.19 -16.99 26.26
N ARG A 15 -2.89 -18.14 26.88
CA ARG A 15 -3.40 -19.45 26.45
C ARG A 15 -4.33 -20.10 27.47
N ILE A 16 -5.49 -20.55 27.01
CA ILE A 16 -6.49 -21.33 27.75
C ILE A 16 -6.78 -22.62 26.95
N GLY A 17 -6.21 -23.76 27.37
CA GLY A 17 -6.36 -25.02 26.63
C GLY A 17 -5.89 -24.94 25.16
N ASN A 18 -6.81 -25.14 24.22
CA ASN A 18 -6.58 -24.98 22.77
C ASN A 18 -6.88 -23.57 22.25
N ILE A 19 -7.38 -22.67 23.10
CA ILE A 19 -7.71 -21.29 22.76
C ILE A 19 -6.53 -20.39 23.08
N VAL A 20 -6.25 -19.45 22.18
CA VAL A 20 -5.29 -18.36 22.38
C VAL A 20 -6.06 -17.04 22.31
N ALA A 21 -5.97 -16.26 23.39
CA ALA A 21 -6.49 -14.92 23.51
C ALA A 21 -5.34 -13.92 23.37
N TYR A 22 -5.55 -12.86 22.60
CA TYR A 22 -4.60 -11.77 22.45
C TYR A 22 -5.35 -10.50 22.04
N GLU A 23 -4.77 -9.35 22.34
CA GLU A 23 -5.31 -8.08 21.91
C GLU A 23 -4.77 -7.72 20.51
N MET A 24 -5.64 -7.25 19.63
CA MET A 24 -5.28 -6.78 18.31
C MET A 24 -6.16 -5.58 17.94
N PHE A 25 -5.52 -4.44 17.65
CA PHE A 25 -6.21 -3.18 17.32
C PHE A 25 -7.30 -2.77 18.34
N GLY A 26 -7.00 -2.89 19.64
CA GLY A 26 -7.92 -2.52 20.73
C GLY A 26 -9.07 -3.51 20.95
N LYS A 27 -9.04 -4.68 20.30
CA LYS A 27 -10.04 -5.74 20.48
C LYS A 27 -9.38 -7.01 21.01
N THR A 28 -10.02 -7.65 21.99
CA THR A 28 -9.62 -8.99 22.45
C THR A 28 -10.10 -10.03 21.44
N ILE A 29 -9.15 -10.73 20.82
CA ILE A 29 -9.38 -11.79 19.85
C ILE A 29 -9.06 -13.13 20.49
N MET A 30 -10.02 -14.04 20.48
CA MET A 30 -9.82 -15.43 20.89
C MET A 30 -9.95 -16.35 19.69
N ARG A 31 -8.97 -17.22 19.48
CA ARG A 31 -9.02 -18.24 18.42
C ARG A 31 -8.59 -19.61 18.91
N SER A 32 -9.28 -20.63 18.41
CA SER A 32 -8.83 -22.01 18.54
C SER A 32 -7.59 -22.23 17.69
N ARG A 33 -6.60 -22.95 18.22
CA ARG A 33 -5.44 -23.37 17.43
C ARG A 33 -5.87 -24.45 16.43
N PRO A 34 -5.20 -24.52 15.26
CA PRO A 34 -5.48 -25.58 14.30
C PRO A 34 -5.39 -26.95 14.97
N SER A 35 -6.46 -27.74 14.85
CA SER A 35 -6.50 -29.14 15.24
C SER A 35 -6.42 -30.01 13.99
N GLY A 36 -5.47 -30.96 13.96
CA GLY A 36 -5.32 -31.92 12.86
C GLY A 36 -4.44 -31.47 11.69
N LYS A 37 -4.28 -32.39 10.72
CA LYS A 37 -3.45 -32.20 9.52
C LYS A 37 -4.22 -31.41 8.47
N ARG A 38 -3.66 -30.27 8.03
CA ARG A 38 -4.25 -29.46 6.94
C ARG A 38 -4.14 -30.22 5.62
N ARG A 39 -5.27 -30.40 4.93
CA ARG A 39 -5.30 -30.93 3.56
C ARG A 39 -4.80 -29.86 2.58
N PRO A 40 -4.09 -30.23 1.50
CA PRO A 40 -3.73 -29.30 0.45
C PRO A 40 -4.97 -28.62 -0.14
N ALA A 41 -4.83 -27.34 -0.50
CA ALA A 41 -5.89 -26.61 -1.20
C ALA A 41 -6.12 -27.18 -2.60
N GLN A 42 -7.38 -27.23 -3.02
CA GLN A 42 -7.80 -27.74 -4.33
C GLN A 42 -8.79 -26.75 -4.99
N GLY A 43 -8.88 -26.82 -6.32
CA GLY A 43 -9.79 -26.00 -7.12
C GLY A 43 -9.66 -24.49 -6.84
N ALA A 44 -10.79 -23.83 -6.61
CA ALA A 44 -10.87 -22.40 -6.34
C ALA A 44 -10.03 -21.94 -5.13
N LEU A 45 -9.86 -22.78 -4.10
CA LEU A 45 -9.04 -22.42 -2.94
C LEU A 45 -7.55 -22.32 -3.30
N LYS A 46 -7.07 -23.19 -4.18
CA LYS A 46 -5.68 -23.15 -4.67
C LYS A 46 -5.44 -21.91 -5.53
N GLN A 47 -6.41 -21.54 -6.36
CA GLN A 47 -6.34 -20.31 -7.15
C GLN A 47 -6.28 -19.08 -6.24
N ALA A 48 -7.18 -18.98 -5.25
CA ALA A 48 -7.19 -17.86 -4.31
C ALA A 48 -5.86 -17.73 -3.52
N GLN A 49 -5.24 -18.86 -3.14
CA GLN A 49 -3.92 -18.86 -2.51
C GLN A 49 -2.81 -18.41 -3.46
N THR A 50 -2.91 -18.78 -4.74
CA THR A 50 -1.95 -18.37 -5.78
C THR A 50 -2.04 -16.88 -6.05
N ASP A 51 -3.26 -16.35 -6.25
CA ASP A 51 -3.50 -14.92 -6.44
C ASP A 51 -2.99 -14.12 -5.25
N PHE A 52 -3.34 -14.55 -4.03
CA PHE A 52 -2.86 -13.90 -2.81
C PHE A 52 -1.33 -13.90 -2.75
N SER A 53 -0.69 -15.00 -3.11
CA SER A 53 0.78 -15.09 -3.10
C SER A 53 1.42 -14.17 -4.14
N LYS A 54 0.83 -14.05 -5.33
CA LYS A 54 1.30 -13.13 -6.39
C LYS A 54 1.18 -11.68 -5.94
N VAL A 55 -0.01 -11.26 -5.51
CA VAL A 55 -0.25 -9.88 -5.03
C VAL A 55 0.63 -9.57 -3.82
N MET A 56 0.81 -10.52 -2.89
CA MET A 56 1.62 -10.31 -1.70
C MET A 56 3.08 -10.02 -2.06
N LYS A 57 3.64 -10.67 -3.08
CA LYS A 57 5.02 -10.42 -3.54
C LYS A 57 5.18 -9.00 -4.06
N VAL A 58 4.29 -8.56 -4.95
CA VAL A 58 4.29 -7.19 -5.50
C VAL A 58 4.14 -6.16 -4.38
N MET A 59 3.19 -6.38 -3.47
CA MET A 59 2.93 -5.49 -2.34
C MET A 59 4.11 -5.40 -1.38
N GLN A 60 4.90 -6.46 -1.21
CA GLN A 60 6.10 -6.43 -0.38
C GLN A 60 7.18 -5.52 -0.95
N SER A 61 7.36 -5.48 -2.27
CA SER A 61 8.26 -4.53 -2.94
C SER A 61 7.81 -3.09 -2.72
N ALA A 62 6.50 -2.80 -2.79
CA ALA A 62 5.96 -1.46 -2.55
C ALA A 62 5.68 -1.12 -1.06
N ARG A 63 6.18 -1.90 -0.10
CA ARG A 63 5.72 -1.85 1.31
C ARG A 63 5.84 -0.49 1.97
N SER A 64 6.90 0.25 1.71
CA SER A 64 7.13 1.59 2.29
C SER A 64 6.10 2.59 1.78
N ALA A 65 5.88 2.63 0.46
CA ALA A 65 4.88 3.48 -0.18
C ALA A 65 3.47 3.15 0.32
N VAL A 66 3.11 1.87 0.31
CA VAL A 66 1.79 1.38 0.75
C VAL A 66 1.49 1.75 2.20
N ARG A 67 2.49 1.69 3.09
CA ARG A 67 2.28 2.02 4.51
C ARG A 67 1.90 3.49 4.72
N VAL A 68 2.45 4.40 3.92
CA VAL A 68 2.07 5.82 3.93
C VAL A 68 0.74 6.00 3.20
N GLY A 69 0.64 5.45 2.00
CA GLY A 69 -0.50 5.64 1.11
C GLY A 69 -1.84 5.11 1.62
N PHE A 70 -1.80 4.06 2.45
CA PHE A 70 -2.99 3.46 3.07
C PHE A 70 -3.09 3.74 4.57
N ASN A 71 -2.27 4.65 5.11
CA ASN A 71 -2.35 5.03 6.52
C ASN A 71 -3.76 5.52 6.92
N PRO A 72 -4.45 6.36 6.12
CA PRO A 72 -5.82 6.78 6.42
C PRO A 72 -6.81 5.64 6.63
N GLN A 73 -6.62 4.52 5.94
CA GLN A 73 -7.51 3.36 5.98
C GLN A 73 -7.08 2.30 7.00
N ALA A 74 -6.07 2.60 7.82
CA ALA A 74 -5.54 1.71 8.84
C ALA A 74 -6.38 1.77 10.15
N GLU A 75 -7.70 1.67 10.03
CA GLU A 75 -8.64 1.62 11.15
C GLU A 75 -9.08 0.18 11.40
N GLY A 76 -8.84 -0.34 12.60
CA GLY A 76 -9.11 -1.75 12.93
C GLY A 76 -8.26 -2.78 12.16
N ARG A 77 -7.32 -2.33 11.32
CA ARG A 77 -6.38 -3.13 10.53
C ARG A 77 -5.11 -2.35 10.23
N SER A 78 -4.06 -3.03 9.76
CA SER A 78 -2.84 -2.35 9.30
C SER A 78 -3.05 -1.71 7.92
N ALA A 79 -2.32 -0.63 7.62
CA ALA A 79 -2.31 0.00 6.29
C ALA A 79 -1.99 -1.02 5.18
N PHE A 80 -1.04 -1.92 5.45
CA PHE A 80 -0.67 -2.97 4.51
C PHE A 80 -1.82 -3.96 4.24
N HIS A 81 -2.60 -4.33 5.27
CA HIS A 81 -3.78 -5.18 5.08
C HIS A 81 -4.90 -4.47 4.33
N ALA A 82 -5.08 -3.16 4.57
CA ALA A 82 -6.02 -2.34 3.81
C ALA A 82 -5.68 -2.37 2.33
N ALA A 83 -4.42 -2.08 2.01
CA ALA A 83 -3.91 -2.10 0.66
C ALA A 83 -3.99 -3.47 -0.01
N MET A 84 -3.64 -4.53 0.73
CA MET A 84 -3.73 -5.91 0.23
C MET A 84 -5.16 -6.27 -0.18
N SER A 85 -6.16 -5.81 0.59
CA SER A 85 -7.58 -6.05 0.28
C SER A 85 -8.00 -5.40 -1.03
N VAL A 86 -7.62 -4.14 -1.25
CA VAL A 86 -7.96 -3.38 -2.47
C VAL A 86 -7.26 -4.00 -3.67
N ASN A 87 -5.95 -4.20 -3.56
CA ASN A 87 -5.13 -4.73 -4.65
C ASN A 87 -5.48 -6.16 -5.05
N LEU A 88 -5.91 -7.01 -4.10
CA LEU A 88 -6.36 -8.37 -4.44
C LEU A 88 -7.65 -8.36 -5.26
N VAL A 89 -8.55 -7.39 -5.02
CA VAL A 89 -9.74 -7.21 -5.85
C VAL A 89 -9.35 -6.69 -7.23
N ASN A 90 -8.49 -5.68 -7.30
CA ASN A 90 -8.02 -5.14 -8.58
C ASN A 90 -7.31 -6.19 -9.43
N TYR A 91 -6.43 -7.00 -8.83
CA TYR A 91 -5.72 -8.09 -9.49
C TYR A 91 -6.68 -9.10 -10.13
N ARG A 92 -7.75 -9.48 -9.41
CA ARG A 92 -8.74 -10.45 -9.92
C ARG A 92 -9.60 -9.89 -11.05
N ASN A 93 -9.78 -8.58 -11.10
CA ASN A 93 -10.55 -7.90 -12.13
C ASN A 93 -9.68 -7.43 -13.30
N ALA A 94 -8.36 -7.54 -13.20
CA ALA A 94 -7.43 -7.11 -14.23
C ALA A 94 -7.51 -8.02 -15.46
N ALA A 95 -7.59 -7.42 -16.65
CA ALA A 95 -7.54 -8.16 -17.90
C ALA A 95 -6.15 -8.79 -18.11
N SER A 96 -5.09 -8.06 -17.76
CA SER A 96 -3.70 -8.50 -17.79
C SER A 96 -3.06 -8.31 -16.41
N PRO A 97 -3.14 -9.30 -15.51
CA PRO A 97 -2.61 -9.16 -14.15
C PRO A 97 -1.08 -9.08 -14.06
N GLU A 98 -0.37 -9.53 -15.10
CA GLU A 98 1.09 -9.53 -15.14
C GLU A 98 1.67 -8.11 -15.39
N ASP A 99 0.88 -7.19 -15.99
CA ASP A 99 1.32 -5.82 -16.31
C ASP A 99 1.26 -4.86 -15.10
N LEU A 100 0.87 -5.36 -13.92
CA LEU A 100 0.76 -4.60 -12.65
C LEU A 100 -0.07 -3.31 -12.67
N HIS A 101 -0.82 -3.01 -13.73
CA HIS A 101 -1.72 -1.84 -13.81
C HIS A 101 -2.84 -1.84 -12.75
N TRP A 102 -3.09 -2.97 -12.11
CA TRP A 102 -4.01 -3.09 -10.98
C TRP A 102 -3.45 -2.53 -9.66
N LEU A 103 -2.14 -2.31 -9.58
CA LEU A 103 -1.43 -1.91 -8.37
C LEU A 103 -1.81 -0.47 -7.98
N VAL A 104 -2.27 -0.34 -6.74
CA VAL A 104 -2.59 0.92 -6.09
C VAL A 104 -1.75 1.02 -4.82
N ILE A 105 -0.97 2.10 -4.70
CA ILE A 105 -0.06 2.31 -3.55
C ILE A 105 -0.62 3.29 -2.53
N SER A 106 -1.63 4.08 -2.91
CA SER A 106 -2.34 4.97 -2.02
C SER A 106 -3.79 5.15 -2.43
N GLN A 107 -4.66 5.38 -1.45
CA GLN A 107 -6.07 5.66 -1.68
C GLN A 107 -6.55 6.76 -0.73
N GLY A 108 -7.16 7.81 -1.28
CA GLY A 108 -7.64 8.95 -0.51
C GLY A 108 -8.17 10.10 -1.36
N GLU A 109 -8.59 11.17 -0.70
CA GLU A 109 -9.40 12.25 -1.30
C GLU A 109 -8.59 13.53 -1.58
N ARG A 110 -7.29 13.53 -1.28
CA ARG A 110 -6.42 14.67 -1.54
C ARG A 110 -6.36 14.98 -3.04
N SER A 111 -6.27 16.26 -3.37
CA SER A 111 -6.21 16.73 -4.75
C SER A 111 -5.01 16.16 -5.49
N TRP A 112 -5.23 15.62 -6.69
CA TRP A 112 -4.16 15.28 -7.62
C TRP A 112 -3.60 16.53 -8.31
N ALA A 113 -2.58 16.38 -9.14
CA ALA A 113 -2.08 17.46 -9.98
C ALA A 113 -2.50 17.27 -11.44
N GLN A 114 -2.72 18.38 -12.14
CA GLN A 114 -2.97 18.41 -13.57
C GLN A 114 -1.64 18.33 -14.34
N ASP A 115 -1.69 18.10 -15.65
CA ASP A 115 -0.53 18.16 -16.56
C ASP A 115 0.70 17.38 -16.07
N VAL A 116 0.47 16.18 -15.53
CA VAL A 116 1.56 15.32 -15.06
C VAL A 116 2.28 14.73 -16.27
N ALA A 117 3.59 14.97 -16.33
CA ALA A 117 4.45 14.44 -17.37
C ALA A 117 5.69 13.81 -16.76
N MET A 118 6.14 12.70 -17.36
CA MET A 118 7.35 12.00 -16.96
C MET A 118 8.31 11.91 -18.15
N THR A 119 9.58 12.18 -17.88
CA THR A 119 10.69 11.95 -18.80
C THR A 119 11.76 11.10 -18.13
N ILE A 120 12.51 10.35 -18.93
CA ILE A 120 13.65 9.56 -18.43
C ILE A 120 14.93 10.30 -18.76
N GLU A 121 15.71 10.65 -17.73
CA GLU A 121 17.01 11.31 -17.85
C GLU A 121 18.09 10.39 -17.28
N GLY A 122 18.75 9.62 -18.16
CA GLY A 122 19.72 8.62 -17.77
C GLY A 122 19.07 7.47 -16.98
N ASN A 123 19.44 7.30 -15.71
CA ASN A 123 18.85 6.29 -14.80
C ASN A 123 17.85 6.90 -13.79
N LYS A 124 17.21 8.00 -14.16
CA LYS A 124 16.21 8.68 -13.32
C LYS A 124 14.93 8.93 -14.08
N ALA A 125 13.80 8.72 -13.42
CA ALA A 125 12.53 9.29 -13.82
C ALA A 125 12.44 10.71 -13.27
N VAL A 126 12.19 11.65 -14.16
CA VAL A 126 11.91 13.05 -13.85
C VAL A 126 10.43 13.27 -14.06
N VAL A 127 9.75 13.68 -13.01
CA VAL A 127 8.31 13.90 -13.01
C VAL A 127 8.05 15.38 -12.81
N THR A 128 7.16 15.94 -13.62
CA THR A 128 6.66 17.31 -13.50
C THR A 128 5.15 17.32 -13.41
N TRP A 129 4.60 18.34 -12.77
CA TRP A 129 3.16 18.46 -12.60
C TRP A 129 2.70 19.91 -12.54
N GLY A 130 1.47 20.14 -12.99
CA GLY A 130 0.77 21.40 -12.99
C GLY A 130 0.02 21.69 -11.70
N ASP A 131 -1.07 22.44 -11.82
CA ASP A 131 -1.84 22.91 -10.68
C ASP A 131 -2.74 21.81 -10.09
N PRO A 132 -3.14 21.93 -8.81
CA PRO A 132 -4.05 20.98 -8.18
C PRO A 132 -5.39 20.82 -8.93
N GLU A 133 -5.97 19.63 -8.85
CA GLU A 133 -7.36 19.42 -9.27
C GLU A 133 -8.30 20.33 -8.46
N PRO A 134 -9.21 21.07 -9.12
CA PRO A 134 -10.13 21.98 -8.45
C PRO A 134 -11.11 21.22 -7.56
N GLY A 135 -11.53 21.86 -6.47
CA GLY A 135 -12.55 21.32 -5.56
C GLY A 135 -12.07 20.26 -4.56
N LYS A 136 -10.78 19.89 -4.57
CA LYS A 136 -10.17 18.98 -3.59
C LYS A 136 -9.15 19.69 -2.70
N ARG A 137 -9.00 19.19 -1.48
CA ARG A 137 -8.04 19.74 -0.51
C ARG A 137 -6.60 19.46 -0.94
N TYR A 138 -5.73 20.46 -0.79
CA TYR A 138 -4.29 20.34 -1.01
C TYR A 138 -3.51 21.28 -0.11
N SER A 139 -2.21 21.05 0.01
CA SER A 139 -1.25 22.02 0.53
C SER A 139 -0.07 22.17 -0.43
N VAL A 140 0.49 23.37 -0.51
CA VAL A 140 1.76 23.62 -1.23
C VAL A 140 2.94 22.86 -0.63
N SER A 141 2.84 22.48 0.65
CA SER A 141 3.82 21.67 1.38
C SER A 141 3.57 20.16 1.32
N ASP A 142 2.55 19.72 0.58
CA ASP A 142 2.31 18.29 0.33
C ASP A 142 3.59 17.66 -0.23
N GLN A 143 3.90 16.45 0.22
CA GLN A 143 5.04 15.67 -0.23
C GLN A 143 4.62 14.80 -1.40
N VAL A 144 5.51 14.71 -2.39
CA VAL A 144 5.37 13.78 -3.51
C VAL A 144 6.00 12.45 -3.14
N MET A 145 5.20 11.40 -3.19
CA MET A 145 5.61 10.02 -3.11
C MET A 145 5.76 9.47 -4.54
N LEU A 146 6.93 8.90 -4.83
CA LEU A 146 7.23 8.20 -6.08
C LEU A 146 7.63 6.76 -5.78
N LEU A 147 7.15 5.83 -6.59
CA LEU A 147 7.55 4.43 -6.63
C LEU A 147 7.83 4.06 -8.07
N ALA A 148 9.02 3.57 -8.36
CA ALA A 148 9.35 2.91 -9.62
C ALA A 148 9.47 1.41 -9.35
N MET A 149 8.85 0.57 -10.18
CA MET A 149 8.86 -0.88 -10.05
C MET A 149 9.04 -1.55 -11.40
N ASN A 150 9.98 -2.49 -11.48
CA ASN A 150 10.11 -3.37 -12.63
C ASN A 150 8.96 -4.40 -12.63
N ASP A 151 8.24 -4.50 -13.75
CA ASP A 151 7.07 -5.38 -13.88
C ASP A 151 7.41 -6.88 -13.75
N THR A 152 8.65 -7.23 -14.07
CA THR A 152 9.13 -8.61 -14.16
C THR A 152 9.94 -9.02 -12.93
N SER A 153 10.96 -8.23 -12.57
CA SER A 153 11.83 -8.55 -11.42
C SER A 153 11.22 -8.16 -10.07
N LEU A 154 10.24 -7.25 -10.07
CA LEU A 154 9.67 -6.61 -8.88
C LEU A 154 10.68 -5.81 -8.05
N ASP A 155 11.86 -5.52 -8.60
CA ASP A 155 12.79 -4.56 -8.01
C ASP A 155 12.15 -3.18 -8.01
N SER A 156 12.29 -2.46 -6.90
CA SER A 156 11.63 -1.17 -6.75
C SER A 156 12.52 -0.12 -6.08
N SER A 157 12.30 1.11 -6.49
CA SER A 157 12.88 2.31 -5.88
C SER A 157 11.74 3.18 -5.36
N VAL A 158 11.81 3.59 -4.10
CA VAL A 158 10.74 4.36 -3.44
C VAL A 158 11.34 5.62 -2.86
N ASN A 159 10.72 6.76 -3.14
CA ASN A 159 10.97 8.00 -2.40
C ASN A 159 9.64 8.56 -1.91
N LEU A 160 9.46 8.56 -0.59
CA LEU A 160 8.22 9.03 0.06
C LEU A 160 8.12 10.56 0.12
N GLN A 161 9.23 11.27 -0.05
CA GLN A 161 9.33 12.73 0.06
C GLN A 161 10.25 13.24 -1.06
N ALA A 162 9.91 12.90 -2.29
CA ALA A 162 10.73 13.20 -3.46
C ALA A 162 10.86 14.71 -3.72
N ALA A 163 9.82 15.46 -3.43
CA ALA A 163 9.77 16.92 -3.51
C ALA A 163 8.55 17.46 -2.76
N GLN A 164 8.53 18.77 -2.49
CA GLN A 164 7.29 19.45 -2.14
C GLN A 164 6.45 19.74 -3.38
N ARG A 165 5.13 19.72 -3.24
CA ARG A 165 4.18 19.99 -4.32
C ARG A 165 4.42 21.33 -5.02
N LYS A 166 4.86 22.36 -4.28
CA LYS A 166 5.22 23.67 -4.81
C LYS A 166 6.40 23.68 -5.78
N GLU A 167 7.26 22.66 -5.73
CA GLU A 167 8.46 22.57 -6.56
C GLU A 167 8.15 22.18 -8.01
N LYS A 168 6.96 21.59 -8.26
CA LYS A 168 6.47 21.18 -9.60
C LYS A 168 7.38 20.21 -10.36
N ARG A 169 8.42 19.67 -9.71
CA ARG A 169 9.39 18.72 -10.25
C ARG A 169 9.89 17.79 -9.14
N ALA A 170 10.02 16.51 -9.44
CA ALA A 170 10.65 15.51 -8.58
C ALA A 170 11.48 14.53 -9.42
N GLU A 171 12.45 13.90 -8.78
CA GLU A 171 13.29 12.89 -9.41
C GLU A 171 13.28 11.60 -8.59
N LEU A 172 13.31 10.45 -9.28
CA LEU A 172 13.45 9.15 -8.67
C LEU A 172 14.46 8.32 -9.46
N ALA A 173 15.42 7.71 -8.77
CA ALA A 173 16.32 6.73 -9.39
C ALA A 173 15.52 5.49 -9.82
N LEU A 174 15.73 5.05 -11.05
CA LEU A 174 15.07 3.87 -11.59
C LEU A 174 15.76 2.59 -11.08
N PRO A 175 14.99 1.54 -10.71
CA PRO A 175 15.55 0.22 -10.45
C PRO A 175 16.22 -0.34 -11.71
N PRO A 176 17.14 -1.31 -11.58
CA PRO A 176 17.73 -1.96 -12.73
C PRO A 176 16.66 -2.65 -13.59
N ALA A 177 16.77 -2.50 -14.91
CA ALA A 177 15.94 -3.19 -15.88
C ALA A 177 16.81 -3.77 -17.00
N LYS A 178 16.45 -4.98 -17.44
CA LYS A 178 17.06 -5.62 -18.61
C LYS A 178 16.34 -5.17 -19.88
N ALA A 179 16.96 -5.44 -21.03
CA ALA A 179 16.35 -5.15 -22.32
C ALA A 179 15.00 -5.88 -22.45
N GLY A 180 13.92 -5.12 -22.68
CA GLY A 180 12.55 -5.63 -22.82
C GLY A 180 11.74 -5.71 -21.53
N GLU A 181 12.31 -5.37 -20.37
CA GLU A 181 11.55 -5.20 -19.12
C GLU A 181 11.03 -3.76 -19.01
N ASN A 182 9.82 -3.59 -18.47
CA ASN A 182 9.25 -2.26 -18.27
C ASN A 182 9.36 -1.83 -16.81
N ILE A 183 9.56 -0.54 -16.61
CA ILE A 183 9.50 0.06 -15.28
C ILE A 183 8.25 0.92 -15.21
N LEU A 184 7.39 0.61 -14.24
CA LEU A 184 6.18 1.34 -13.95
C LEU A 184 6.46 2.35 -12.84
N VAL A 185 6.09 3.60 -13.07
CA VAL A 185 6.26 4.70 -12.12
C VAL A 185 4.91 5.15 -11.61
N PHE A 186 4.72 5.00 -10.30
CA PHE A 186 3.55 5.46 -9.57
C PHE A 186 3.90 6.73 -8.81
N MET A 187 2.98 7.68 -8.87
CA MET A 187 3.04 8.90 -8.07
C MET A 187 1.94 8.86 -7.00
N ALA A 188 2.08 9.67 -5.96
CA ALA A 188 1.03 10.10 -5.04
C ALA A 188 1.41 11.37 -4.29
N PHE A 189 0.43 12.16 -3.86
CA PHE A 189 0.61 13.26 -2.91
C PHE A 189 0.12 12.86 -1.52
N HIS A 190 0.87 13.25 -0.48
CA HIS A 190 0.43 13.13 0.91
C HIS A 190 0.92 14.29 1.77
N ASN A 191 0.24 14.55 2.88
CA ASN A 191 0.68 15.52 3.87
C ASN A 191 1.27 14.82 5.10
N PRO A 192 2.59 14.97 5.36
CA PRO A 192 3.23 14.29 6.48
C PRO A 192 2.75 14.79 7.84
N ILE A 193 2.28 16.04 7.95
CA ILE A 193 1.80 16.62 9.20
C ILE A 193 0.44 16.00 9.56
N GLU A 194 -0.53 16.07 8.64
CA GLU A 194 -1.88 15.56 8.87
C GLU A 194 -1.90 14.04 9.03
N ALA A 195 -1.05 13.32 8.28
CA ALA A 195 -0.90 11.86 8.41
C ALA A 195 -0.42 11.42 9.79
N SER A 196 0.27 12.29 10.54
CA SER A 196 0.74 11.99 11.89
C SER A 196 -0.30 12.27 12.99
N SER A 197 -1.23 13.21 12.74
CA SER A 197 -2.15 13.72 13.76
C SER A 197 -3.53 13.06 13.73
N ASN A 198 -4.03 12.67 12.56
CA ASN A 198 -5.30 11.96 12.42
C ASN A 198 -5.31 11.08 11.16
N LYS A 199 -6.03 9.95 11.17
CA LYS A 199 -6.22 9.11 9.98
C LYS A 199 -7.41 9.64 9.18
N SER A 200 -7.15 10.50 8.20
CA SER A 200 -8.17 11.04 7.29
C SER A 200 -7.84 10.73 5.84
N LEU A 201 -8.86 10.43 5.03
CA LEU A 201 -8.71 10.23 3.59
C LEU A 201 -8.20 11.49 2.90
N ASP A 202 -8.42 12.68 3.46
CA ASP A 202 -7.85 13.95 2.98
C ASP A 202 -6.32 13.96 2.98
N ASN A 203 -5.67 13.13 3.80
CA ASN A 203 -4.22 13.20 4.02
C ASN A 203 -3.41 12.69 2.83
N VAL A 204 -4.03 11.91 1.96
CA VAL A 204 -3.37 11.19 0.87
C VAL A 204 -4.27 11.24 -0.37
N SER A 205 -3.67 11.25 -1.55
CA SER A 205 -4.38 11.14 -2.82
C SER A 205 -4.34 9.71 -3.37
N ASP A 206 -5.28 9.38 -4.24
CA ASP A 206 -5.23 8.13 -5.02
C ASP A 206 -3.97 8.07 -5.88
N SER A 207 -3.22 6.98 -5.82
CA SER A 207 -2.02 6.82 -6.65
C SER A 207 -2.39 6.66 -8.12
N ARG A 208 -1.57 7.23 -9.01
CA ARG A 208 -1.69 7.03 -10.47
C ARG A 208 -0.38 6.54 -11.06
N LEU A 209 -0.49 5.66 -12.04
CA LEU A 209 0.59 5.30 -12.95
C LEU A 209 0.84 6.47 -13.90
N ILE A 210 2.09 6.91 -14.02
CA ILE A 210 2.48 8.09 -14.81
C ILE A 210 3.48 7.76 -15.93
N GLY A 211 3.93 6.52 -16.00
CA GLY A 211 4.64 5.94 -17.13
C GLY A 211 5.38 4.67 -16.76
#